data_AF-A0A7W9BGW2-F1
#
_entry.id   AF-A0A7W9BGW2-F1
#
_cell.length_a   1.000
_cell.length_b   1.000
_cell.length_c   1.000
_cell.angle_alpha   90.00
_cell.angle_beta   90.00
_cell.angle_gamma   90.00
#
_symmetry.space_group_name_H-M   'P 1'
#
loop_
_entity.id
_entity.type
_entity.pdbx_description
1 polymer ?
#
loop_
_entity_poly.entity_id
_entity_poly.type
_entity_poly.pdbx_seq_one_letter_code
_entity_poly.pdbx_strand_id
1 'polypeptide(L)' 'MKIGRNARTGRFATVPTARRNASTYVVETIKRPGATKPPKKR' A
#
# COMPACT_ATOMS: atom_id res chain seq x y z
N MET A 1 4.36 -3.83 1.75
CA MET A 1 3.07 -4.47 1.37
C MET A 1 2.34 -3.52 0.44
N LYS A 2 1.73 -4.01 -0.66
CA LYS A 2 0.94 -3.16 -1.56
C LYS A 2 -0.54 -3.25 -1.21
N ILE A 3 -1.26 -2.15 -1.28
CA ILE A 3 -2.71 -2.07 -1.01
C ILE A 3 -3.36 -1.09 -1.98
N GLY A 4 -4.61 -1.34 -2.35
CA GLY A 4 -5.43 -0.38 -3.06
C GLY A 4 -6.07 0.59 -2.06
N ARG A 5 -6.12 1.88 -2.38
CA ARG A 5 -6.83 2.90 -1.62
C ARG A 5 -7.72 3.69 -2.54
N ASN A 6 -9.00 3.80 -2.21
CA ASN A 6 -9.94 4.63 -2.94
C ASN A 6 -9.55 6.11 -2.76
N ALA A 7 -9.29 6.82 -3.86
CA ALA A 7 -8.86 8.22 -3.83
C ALA A 7 -9.97 9.17 -3.34
N ARG A 8 -11.24 8.77 -3.48
CA ARG A 8 -12.41 9.58 -3.13
C ARG A 8 -12.87 9.38 -1.68
N THR A 9 -12.81 8.15 -1.18
CA THR A 9 -13.35 7.80 0.16
C THR A 9 -12.29 7.37 1.16
N GLY A 10 -11.06 7.13 0.72
CA GLY A 10 -9.98 6.63 1.58
C GLY A 10 -10.10 5.16 1.97
N ARG A 11 -11.16 4.45 1.55
CA ARG A 11 -11.35 3.03 1.86
C ARG A 11 -10.28 2.16 1.21
N PHE A 12 -9.82 1.15 1.95
CA PHE A 12 -8.87 0.17 1.44
C PHE A 12 -9.56 -0.91 0.61
N ALA A 13 -8.88 -1.34 -0.44
CA ALA A 13 -9.28 -2.43 -1.32
C ALA A 13 -8.06 -3.28 -1.68
N THR A 14 -8.31 -4.45 -2.26
CA THR A 14 -7.23 -5.31 -2.75
C THR A 14 -6.59 -4.69 -4.00
N VAL A 15 -5.32 -5.02 -4.26
CA VAL A 15 -4.58 -4.53 -5.44
C VAL A 15 -5.26 -4.92 -6.76
N PRO A 16 -5.80 -6.14 -6.95
CA PRO A 16 -6.53 -6.48 -8.18
C PRO A 16 -7.76 -5.58 -8.40
N THR A 17 -8.53 -5.29 -7.34
CA THR A 17 -9.69 -4.40 -7.42
C THR A 17 -9.27 -2.98 -7.76
N ALA A 18 -8.18 -2.48 -7.16
CA ALA A 18 -7.65 -1.16 -7.49
C ALA A 18 -7.13 -1.07 -8.93
N ARG A 19 -6.52 -2.13 -9.45
CA ARG A 19 -6.04 -2.19 -10.85
C ARG A 19 -7.19 -2.23 -11.85
N ARG A 20 -8.26 -2.98 -11.56
CA ARG A 20 -9.47 -3.01 -12.40
C ARG A 20 -10.20 -1.66 -12.41
N ASN A 21 -10.13 -0.93 -11.31
CA ASN A 21 -10.79 0.37 -11.13
C ASN A 21 -9.77 1.52 -10.99
N ALA A 22 -8.80 1.60 -11.90
CA ALA A 22 -7.70 2.56 -11.83
C ALA A 22 -8.14 4.04 -11.85
N SER A 23 -9.36 4.34 -12.31
CA SER A 23 -9.92 5.70 -12.30
C SER A 23 -10.30 6.20 -10.90
N THR A 24 -10.51 5.30 -9.92
CA THR A 24 -11.01 5.67 -8.57
C THR A 24 -10.11 5.20 -7.45
N TYR A 25 -9.19 4.29 -7.75
CA TYR A 25 -8.31 3.67 -6.77
C TYR A 25 -6.85 3.89 -7.13
N VAL A 26 -6.04 4.14 -6.10
CA VAL A 26 -4.59 4.27 -6.18
C VAL A 26 -3.96 3.06 -5.51
N VAL A 27 -2.89 2.53 -6.08
CA VAL A 27 -2.11 1.45 -5.45
C VAL A 27 -0.97 2.07 -4.66
N GLU A 28 -1.02 1.95 -3.34
CA GLU A 28 -0.01 2.46 -2.43
C GLU A 28 0.86 1.32 -1.88
N THR A 29 2.14 1.61 -1.64
CA THR A 29 3.04 0.67 -0.97
C THR A 29 3.22 1.10 0.47
N ILE A 30 2.61 0.37 1.39
CA ILE A 30 2.80 0.55 2.83
C ILE A 30 4.12 -0.11 3.23
N LYS A 31 5.05 0.72 3.71
CA LYS A 31 6.27 0.28 4.40
C LYS A 31 5.90 -0.04 5.85
N ARG A 32 6.19 -1.25 6.33
CA ARG A 32 6.05 -1.57 7.75
C ARG A 32 7.26 -0.98 8.50
N PRO A 33 7.08 -0.29 9.63
CA PRO A 33 8.17 0.28 10.44
C PRO A 33 8.99 -0.77 11.21
N GLY A 34 9.32 -1.90 10.57
CA GLY A 34 10.20 -2.95 11.09
C GLY A 34 10.97 -3.70 9.99
N ALA A 35 10.89 -3.25 8.74
CA ALA A 35 11.67 -3.80 7.62
C ALA A 35 13.07 -3.19 7.47
N THR A 36 13.41 -2.21 8.31
CA THR A 36 14.80 -1.82 8.54
C THR A 36 15.44 -2.93 9.35
N LYS A 37 16.33 -3.71 8.71
CA LYS A 37 17.22 -4.65 9.41
C LYS A 37 17.74 -3.97 10.68
N PRO A 38 17.74 -4.65 11.84
CA PRO A 38 18.31 -4.06 13.05
C PRO A 38 19.73 -3.57 12.76
N PRO A 39 20.14 -2.38 13.24
CA PRO A 39 21.47 -1.86 12.98
C PRO A 39 22.49 -2.90 13.48
N LYS A 40 23.33 -3.39 12.56
CA LYS A 40 24.42 -4.32 12.90
C LYS A 40 25.38 -3.55 13.81
N LYS A 41 25.33 -3.84 15.12
CA LYS A 41 26.26 -3.32 16.12
C LYS A 41 27.67 -3.74 15.68
N ARG A 42 28.53 -2.76 15.37
CA ARG A 42 29.96 -2.97 15.08
C ARG A 42 30.72 -3.13 16.38
#